data_AF-A0A9W8JTG6-F1
#
_entry.id   AF-A0A9W8JTG6-F1
#
_cell.length_a   1.000
_cell.length_b   1.000
_cell.length_c   1.000
_cell.angle_alpha   90.00
_cell.angle_beta   90.00
_cell.angle_gamma   90.00
#
_symmetry.space_group_name_H-M   'P 1'
#
loop_
_entity.id
_entity.type
_entity.pdbx_description
1 polymer ?
#
loop_
_entity_poly.entity_id
_entity_poly.type
_entity_poly.pdbx_seq_one_letter_code
_entity_poly.pdbx_strand_id
1 'polypeptide(L)'
;MGPALKRRIIDVSDEELTTLGFLGPNVAPGVEAMIRKVKANPTHLGNTTCFVADCLRRKYPVRASPHDATEPLGSPTFPTSPTVSEADIVYSLLSNNSHALTAPSPADPPKLMYRSDLETNPFPTPTPGARFFKVPTKTAHGVFGTRLNTVWHTVAPLILQAIKAHGLQYSALMGYRFSTLEDGQEQETFGPVVVWIAVRPNTTKAGAVRDATPDILGILAHRRRG
;
A
#
# COMPACT_ATOMS: atom_id res chain seq x y z
N MET A 1 2.40 21.49 0.96
CA MET A 1 1.91 20.73 2.15
C MET A 1 1.73 21.73 3.27
N GLY A 2 0.51 21.87 3.80
CA GLY A 2 0.27 22.78 4.92
C GLY A 2 1.07 22.32 6.16
N PRO A 3 1.58 23.25 6.99
CA PRO A 3 2.39 22.94 8.16
C PRO A 3 1.69 21.99 9.14
N ALA A 4 0.35 22.04 9.22
CA ALA A 4 -0.46 21.20 10.11
C ALA A 4 -0.38 19.69 9.80
N LEU A 5 -0.22 19.28 8.52
CA LEU A 5 -0.22 17.86 8.15
C LEU A 5 1.08 17.11 8.54
N LYS A 6 2.16 17.84 8.86
CA LYS A 6 3.44 17.24 9.26
C LYS A 6 3.47 16.82 10.74
N ARG A 7 2.53 17.33 11.54
CA ARG A 7 2.48 17.07 12.99
C ARG A 7 2.05 15.64 13.28
N ARG A 8 2.57 15.08 14.39
CA ARG A 8 2.12 13.78 14.91
C ARG A 8 0.73 13.96 15.49
N ILE A 9 -0.15 12.98 15.31
CA ILE A 9 -1.54 13.04 15.80
C ILE A 9 -1.58 13.21 17.32
N ILE A 10 -0.61 12.63 18.05
CA ILE A 10 -0.49 12.76 19.50
C ILE A 10 -0.16 14.19 19.97
N ASP A 11 0.41 15.02 19.10
CA ASP A 11 0.78 16.41 19.40
C ASP A 11 -0.32 17.40 18.98
N VAL A 12 -1.50 16.91 18.59
CA VAL A 12 -2.61 17.73 18.04
C VAL A 12 -3.84 17.55 18.94
N SER A 13 -4.46 18.67 19.34
CA SER A 13 -5.64 18.66 20.20
C SER A 13 -6.87 18.11 19.46
N ASP A 14 -7.89 17.66 20.18
CA ASP A 14 -9.11 17.14 19.55
C ASP A 14 -9.89 18.23 18.80
N GLU A 15 -9.83 19.48 19.26
CA GLU A 15 -10.41 20.63 18.58
C GLU A 15 -9.72 20.86 17.24
N GLU A 16 -8.38 20.83 17.21
CA GLU A 16 -7.63 21.00 15.98
C GLU A 16 -7.82 19.81 15.03
N LEU A 17 -7.91 18.57 15.53
CA LEU A 17 -8.26 17.40 14.72
C LEU A 17 -9.68 17.48 14.15
N THR A 18 -10.61 18.11 14.88
CA THR A 18 -11.97 18.38 14.40
C THR A 18 -11.96 19.45 13.31
N THR A 19 -11.23 20.56 13.49
CA THR A 19 -11.05 21.60 12.46
C THR A 19 -10.38 21.04 11.21
N LEU A 20 -9.43 20.12 11.36
CA LEU A 20 -8.78 19.42 10.25
C LEU A 20 -9.69 18.37 9.60
N GLY A 21 -10.86 18.08 10.16
CA GLY A 21 -11.84 17.13 9.64
C GLY A 21 -11.44 15.66 9.82
N PHE A 22 -10.72 15.34 10.89
CA PHE A 22 -10.36 13.97 11.29
C PHE A 22 -11.21 13.44 12.46
N LEU A 23 -11.95 14.31 13.14
CA LEU A 23 -12.94 13.99 14.16
C LEU A 23 -14.26 14.73 13.85
N GLY A 24 -15.39 14.19 14.30
CA GLY A 24 -16.71 14.81 14.15
C GLY A 24 -17.75 13.92 13.47
N PRO A 25 -19.00 14.40 13.37
CA PRO A 25 -20.16 13.59 12.95
C PRO A 25 -20.10 13.13 11.48
N ASN A 26 -19.35 13.85 10.64
CA ASN A 26 -19.24 13.58 9.21
C ASN A 26 -17.87 12.99 8.83
N VAL A 27 -17.19 12.29 9.75
CA VAL A 27 -15.90 11.66 9.47
C VAL A 27 -16.11 10.17 9.18
N ALA A 28 -15.39 9.66 8.18
CA ALA A 28 -15.42 8.23 7.88
C ALA A 28 -15.03 7.42 9.15
N PRO A 29 -15.80 6.39 9.54
CA PRO A 29 -15.56 5.65 10.79
C PRO A 29 -14.13 5.11 10.94
N GLY A 30 -13.49 4.72 9.82
CA GLY A 30 -12.11 4.25 9.81
C GLY A 30 -11.07 5.33 10.16
N VAL A 31 -11.32 6.59 9.78
CA VAL A 31 -10.45 7.73 10.13
C VAL A 31 -10.54 8.02 11.62
N GLU A 32 -11.76 8.11 12.14
CA GLU A 32 -12.00 8.39 13.56
C GLU A 32 -11.45 7.27 14.46
N ALA A 33 -11.67 6.00 14.08
CA ALA A 33 -11.11 4.84 14.79
C ALA A 33 -9.58 4.85 14.81
N MET A 34 -8.93 5.24 13.70
CA MET A 34 -7.48 5.37 13.64
C MET A 34 -6.99 6.46 14.59
N ILE A 35 -7.60 7.65 14.59
CA ILE A 35 -7.22 8.76 15.49
C ILE A 35 -7.32 8.31 16.96
N ARG A 36 -8.44 7.71 17.36
CA ARG A 36 -8.64 7.21 18.73
C ARG A 36 -7.59 6.16 19.10
N LYS A 37 -7.30 5.21 18.21
CA LYS A 37 -6.33 4.14 18.46
C LYS A 37 -4.90 4.67 18.62
N VAL A 38 -4.53 5.67 17.83
CA VAL A 38 -3.23 6.36 17.94
C VAL A 38 -3.11 7.09 19.29
N LYS A 39 -4.15 7.83 19.69
CA LYS A 39 -4.17 8.53 20.99
C LYS A 39 -4.17 7.58 22.20
N ALA A 40 -4.83 6.44 22.09
CA ALA A 40 -4.85 5.43 23.14
C ALA A 40 -3.53 4.65 23.28
N ASN A 41 -2.69 4.61 22.23
CA ASN A 41 -1.45 3.82 22.21
C ASN A 41 -0.24 4.65 21.75
N PRO A 42 0.10 5.75 22.44
CA PRO A 42 1.14 6.67 22.00
C PRO A 42 2.53 6.01 21.92
N THR A 43 2.81 5.02 22.77
CA THR A 43 4.09 4.27 22.77
C THR A 43 4.35 3.53 21.46
N HIS A 44 3.30 3.03 20.80
CA HIS A 44 3.44 2.21 19.60
C HIS A 44 3.05 2.97 18.32
N LEU A 45 2.14 3.94 18.43
CA LEU A 45 1.55 4.65 17.31
C LEU A 45 1.86 6.15 17.30
N GLY A 46 2.66 6.65 18.25
CA GLY A 46 2.96 8.07 18.41
C GLY A 46 3.66 8.72 17.20
N ASN A 47 4.27 7.93 16.32
CA ASN A 47 4.89 8.43 15.10
C ASN A 47 3.89 8.66 13.94
N THR A 48 2.59 8.39 14.15
CA THR A 48 1.56 8.57 13.13
C THR A 48 1.25 10.06 12.96
N THR A 49 1.30 10.57 11.74
CA THR A 49 1.10 12.00 11.44
C THR A 49 -0.28 12.31 10.89
N CYS A 50 -0.69 13.58 10.98
CA CYS A 50 -1.93 14.08 10.39
C CYS A 50 -2.01 13.82 8.87
N PHE A 51 -0.86 13.72 8.20
CA PHE A 51 -0.80 13.29 6.82
C PHE A 51 -1.34 11.87 6.60
N VAL A 52 -1.02 10.91 7.48
CA VAL A 52 -1.55 9.53 7.40
C VAL A 52 -3.07 9.53 7.57
N ALA A 53 -3.60 10.36 8.48
CA ALA A 53 -5.04 10.55 8.65
C ALA A 53 -5.69 11.17 7.40
N ASP A 54 -5.05 12.16 6.79
CA ASP A 54 -5.54 12.78 5.55
C ASP A 54 -5.55 11.80 4.37
N CYS A 55 -4.52 10.97 4.24
CA CYS A 55 -4.51 9.90 3.24
C CYS A 55 -5.68 8.93 3.44
N LEU A 56 -5.94 8.53 4.69
CA LEU A 56 -7.04 7.62 5.01
C LEU A 56 -8.41 8.28 4.71
N ARG A 57 -8.57 9.55 5.06
CA ARG A 57 -9.78 10.31 4.77
C ARG A 57 -10.06 10.42 3.28
N ARG A 58 -9.04 10.70 2.45
CA ARG A 58 -9.19 10.75 0.98
C ARG A 58 -9.57 9.40 0.38
N LYS A 59 -9.17 8.30 1.03
CA LYS A 59 -9.50 6.93 0.59
C LYS A 59 -10.96 6.57 0.87
N TYR A 60 -11.58 7.19 1.88
CA TYR A 60 -12.97 6.97 2.26
C TYR A 60 -13.74 8.30 2.18
N PRO A 61 -14.00 8.83 0.97
CA PRO A 61 -14.86 9.99 0.84
C PRO A 61 -16.24 9.63 1.42
N VAL A 62 -16.75 10.51 2.28
CA VAL A 62 -18.11 10.39 2.81
C VAL A 62 -19.06 10.39 1.62
N ARG A 63 -19.80 9.29 1.46
CA ARG A 63 -20.75 9.12 0.37
C ARG A 63 -21.80 10.24 0.46
N ALA A 64 -21.87 11.11 -0.54
CA ALA A 64 -22.99 12.03 -0.66
C ALA A 64 -24.27 11.22 -0.90
N SER A 65 -25.37 11.63 -0.25
CA SER A 65 -26.70 11.07 -0.51
C SER A 65 -27.05 11.17 -2.00
N PRO A 66 -27.78 10.19 -2.56
CA PRO A 66 -28.03 10.13 -3.99
C PRO A 66 -29.11 11.14 -4.37
N HIS A 67 -28.73 12.16 -5.14
CA HIS A 67 -29.65 12.82 -6.06
C HIS A 67 -29.03 12.80 -7.45
N ASP A 68 -29.61 11.92 -8.27
CA ASP A 68 -29.97 12.10 -9.68
C ASP A 68 -28.98 12.75 -10.65
N ALA A 69 -28.51 11.98 -11.65
CA ALA A 69 -28.55 12.32 -13.08
C ALA A 69 -27.69 11.36 -13.95
N THR A 70 -28.40 10.50 -14.68
CA THR A 70 -28.31 10.23 -16.13
C THR A 70 -26.96 10.24 -16.88
N GLU A 71 -26.63 9.07 -17.44
CA GLU A 71 -25.67 8.77 -18.52
C GLU A 71 -26.03 9.44 -19.87
N PRO A 72 -25.09 9.65 -20.82
CA PRO A 72 -24.81 8.61 -21.83
C PRO A 72 -23.36 8.50 -22.39
N LEU A 73 -22.98 7.23 -22.60
CA LEU A 73 -22.35 6.59 -23.78
C LEU A 73 -21.38 7.38 -24.70
N GLY A 74 -20.17 6.84 -24.88
CA GLY A 74 -19.31 7.13 -26.04
C GLY A 74 -17.93 6.44 -25.99
N SER A 75 -17.78 5.32 -26.70
CA SER A 75 -16.47 4.70 -27.03
C SER A 75 -15.72 5.50 -28.10
N PRO A 76 -14.38 5.49 -28.13
CA PRO A 76 -13.73 5.01 -29.37
C PRO A 76 -12.39 4.25 -29.20
N THR A 77 -12.30 3.17 -29.97
CA THR A 77 -11.24 2.63 -30.88
C THR A 77 -9.74 2.96 -30.69
N PHE A 78 -8.91 1.92 -30.65
CA PHE A 78 -7.43 1.92 -30.78
C PHE A 78 -6.97 1.89 -32.25
N PRO A 79 -5.71 2.30 -32.53
CA PRO A 79 -4.90 1.53 -33.47
C PRO A 79 -3.45 1.24 -33.02
N THR A 80 -3.10 -0.04 -33.18
CA THR A 80 -1.90 -0.68 -33.79
C THR A 80 -0.48 -0.14 -33.57
N SER A 81 0.40 -1.06 -33.15
CA SER A 81 1.87 -0.99 -32.96
C SER A 81 2.70 -0.76 -34.24
N PRO A 82 4.02 -0.53 -34.08
CA PRO A 82 5.00 -1.26 -34.87
C PRO A 82 6.05 -2.03 -34.04
N THR A 83 6.54 -3.08 -34.68
CA THR A 83 7.59 -4.05 -34.32
C THR A 83 9.00 -3.47 -34.42
N VAL A 84 9.91 -3.80 -33.46
CA VAL A 84 11.37 -3.96 -33.71
C VAL A 84 11.94 -5.05 -32.78
N SER A 85 12.81 -5.85 -33.37
CA SER A 85 13.50 -7.06 -32.89
C SER A 85 14.67 -6.84 -31.91
N GLU A 86 14.97 -7.92 -31.18
CA GLU A 86 16.20 -8.37 -30.51
C GLU A 86 17.37 -7.40 -30.25
N ALA A 87 17.76 -7.30 -28.96
CA ALA A 87 19.07 -7.73 -28.46
C ALA A 87 19.13 -7.63 -26.92
N ASP A 88 19.53 -8.72 -26.29
CA ASP A 88 20.35 -8.89 -25.08
C ASP A 88 20.30 -7.91 -23.89
N ILE A 89 20.35 -8.54 -22.70
CA ILE A 89 20.53 -8.00 -21.33
C ILE A 89 19.27 -7.35 -20.72
N VAL A 90 18.43 -8.12 -20.01
CA VAL A 90 17.40 -7.53 -19.13
C VAL A 90 17.32 -8.26 -17.79
N TYR A 91 18.17 -7.85 -16.85
CA TYR A 91 17.82 -7.91 -15.44
C TYR A 91 16.64 -6.96 -15.19
N SER A 92 15.58 -7.47 -14.56
CA SER A 92 14.36 -6.73 -14.16
C SER A 92 13.46 -6.25 -15.31
N LEU A 93 12.66 -7.17 -15.86
CA LEU A 93 11.46 -6.78 -16.59
C LEU A 93 10.49 -6.13 -15.58
N LEU A 94 10.38 -4.80 -15.60
CA LEU A 94 9.17 -4.13 -15.14
C LEU A 94 8.02 -4.82 -15.88
N SER A 95 7.10 -5.45 -15.13
CA SER A 95 5.95 -6.14 -15.71
C SER A 95 5.28 -5.25 -16.76
N ASN A 96 5.38 -5.65 -18.03
CA ASN A 96 4.69 -4.99 -19.16
C ASN A 96 3.17 -5.15 -19.07
N ASN A 97 2.67 -5.95 -18.12
CA ASN A 97 1.25 -6.02 -17.82
C ASN A 97 0.84 -4.87 -16.90
N SER A 98 0.38 -3.77 -17.52
CA SER A 98 -0.49 -2.75 -16.89
C SER A 98 -1.79 -3.36 -16.33
N HIS A 99 -2.08 -4.61 -16.66
CA HIS A 99 -3.22 -5.42 -16.20
C HIS A 99 -2.86 -6.46 -15.11
N ALA A 100 -1.80 -6.26 -14.31
CA ALA A 100 -1.69 -6.94 -13.03
C ALA A 100 -2.84 -6.44 -12.12
N LEU A 101 -4.03 -7.00 -12.36
CA LEU A 101 -5.31 -6.54 -11.88
C LEU A 101 -5.38 -6.74 -10.36
N THR A 102 -5.29 -5.62 -9.64
CA THR A 102 -6.00 -5.48 -8.37
C THR A 102 -7.40 -5.01 -8.74
N ALA A 103 -8.27 -5.92 -9.19
CA ALA A 103 -9.65 -5.59 -9.59
C ALA A 103 -10.60 -5.56 -8.37
N PRO A 104 -11.72 -4.83 -8.42
CA PRO A 104 -11.80 -3.41 -8.14
C PRO A 104 -12.46 -3.16 -6.77
N SER A 105 -11.82 -2.32 -5.96
CA SER A 105 -12.56 -1.46 -5.04
C SER A 105 -13.16 -0.32 -5.88
N PRO A 106 -14.32 0.26 -5.54
CA PRO A 106 -14.87 1.42 -6.27
C PRO A 106 -13.98 2.68 -6.19
N ALA A 107 -12.83 2.60 -5.52
CA ALA A 107 -11.79 3.61 -5.51
C ALA A 107 -10.52 3.06 -6.20
N ASP A 108 -9.94 3.89 -7.06
CA ASP A 108 -8.71 3.65 -7.79
C ASP A 108 -7.62 3.06 -6.87
N PRO A 109 -7.28 1.75 -6.99
CA PRO A 109 -6.40 1.09 -6.04
C PRO A 109 -4.99 1.68 -6.13
N PRO A 110 -4.26 1.80 -4.99
CA PRO A 110 -2.91 2.34 -5.01
C PRO A 110 -2.04 1.51 -5.96
N LYS A 111 -1.44 2.17 -6.95
CA LYS A 111 -0.59 1.54 -7.95
C LYS A 111 0.57 0.81 -7.28
N LEU A 112 0.64 -0.51 -7.49
CA LEU A 112 1.80 -1.31 -7.10
C LEU A 112 3.01 -0.88 -7.92
N MET A 113 4.02 -0.33 -7.27
CA MET A 113 5.21 0.21 -7.96
C MET A 113 6.26 -0.86 -8.25
N TYR A 114 6.45 -1.79 -7.31
CA TYR A 114 7.46 -2.84 -7.41
C TYR A 114 7.15 -3.96 -6.41
N ARG A 115 7.56 -5.19 -6.76
CA ARG A 115 7.42 -6.38 -5.93
C ARG A 115 8.67 -7.23 -6.08
N SER A 116 9.34 -7.52 -4.96
CA SER A 116 10.64 -8.19 -4.95
C SER A 116 10.56 -9.69 -5.22
N ASP A 117 9.43 -10.33 -4.93
CA ASP A 117 9.22 -11.78 -5.10
C ASP A 117 8.43 -12.15 -6.36
N LEU A 118 8.29 -11.22 -7.32
CA LEU A 118 7.42 -11.42 -8.49
C LEU A 118 7.83 -12.63 -9.34
N GLU A 119 9.12 -12.90 -9.48
CA GLU A 119 9.64 -14.04 -10.25
C GLU A 119 9.28 -15.38 -9.61
N THR A 120 9.41 -15.48 -8.28
CA THR A 120 9.09 -16.70 -7.52
C THR A 120 7.60 -16.84 -7.21
N ASN A 121 6.83 -15.77 -7.35
CA ASN A 121 5.42 -15.69 -6.99
C ASN A 121 4.65 -14.77 -7.96
N PRO A 122 4.50 -15.20 -9.23
CA PRO A 122 3.88 -14.40 -10.28
C PRO A 122 2.38 -14.20 -10.01
N PHE A 123 1.79 -13.19 -10.67
CA PHE A 123 0.34 -13.05 -10.66
C PHE A 123 -0.29 -14.20 -11.44
N PRO A 124 -1.29 -14.90 -10.88
CA PRO A 124 -1.95 -15.96 -11.59
C PRO A 124 -2.69 -15.33 -12.77
N THR A 125 -2.26 -15.70 -13.99
CA THR A 125 -2.82 -15.16 -15.23
C THR A 125 -3.79 -16.20 -15.77
N PRO A 126 -5.07 -15.84 -16.01
CA PRO A 126 -6.02 -16.78 -16.59
C PRO A 126 -5.58 -17.25 -17.97
N THR A 127 -5.78 -18.54 -18.26
CA THR A 127 -5.66 -19.05 -19.63
C THR A 127 -6.68 -18.35 -20.53
N PRO A 128 -6.29 -17.90 -21.74
CA PRO A 128 -7.24 -17.34 -22.69
C PRO A 128 -8.45 -18.27 -22.91
N GLY A 129 -9.66 -17.74 -22.69
CA GLY A 129 -10.91 -18.51 -22.79
C GLY A 129 -11.44 -19.09 -21.47
N ALA A 130 -10.75 -18.92 -20.34
CA ALA A 130 -11.25 -19.30 -19.02
C ALA A 130 -12.50 -18.48 -18.64
N ARG A 131 -13.66 -19.13 -18.59
CA ARG A 131 -14.96 -18.47 -18.35
C ARG A 131 -15.18 -18.01 -16.90
N PHE A 132 -14.42 -18.57 -15.93
CA PHE A 132 -14.61 -18.35 -14.50
C PHE A 132 -13.31 -18.28 -13.71
N PHE A 133 -12.31 -17.53 -14.18
CA PHE A 133 -11.11 -17.30 -13.37
C PHE A 133 -11.44 -16.38 -12.21
N LYS A 134 -11.53 -16.96 -11.01
CA LYS A 134 -11.73 -16.22 -9.76
C LYS A 134 -10.38 -15.86 -9.18
N VAL A 135 -10.08 -14.56 -9.13
CA VAL A 135 -8.89 -14.05 -8.46
C VAL A 135 -9.05 -14.30 -6.95
N PRO A 136 -8.07 -14.92 -6.28
CA PRO A 136 -8.14 -15.10 -4.83
C PRO A 136 -8.31 -13.75 -4.11
N THR A 137 -9.24 -13.66 -3.17
CA THR A 137 -9.40 -12.46 -2.37
C THR A 137 -8.29 -12.42 -1.33
N LYS A 138 -7.50 -11.33 -1.32
CA LYS A 138 -6.45 -11.12 -0.32
C LYS A 138 -6.83 -10.01 0.65
N THR A 139 -6.77 -10.31 1.95
CA THR A 139 -7.01 -9.34 3.02
C THR A 139 -5.69 -9.01 3.71
N ALA A 140 -5.39 -7.73 3.83
CA ALA A 140 -4.18 -7.25 4.50
C ALA A 140 -4.38 -7.22 6.02
N HIS A 141 -3.49 -7.88 6.76
CA HIS A 141 -3.51 -7.94 8.21
C HIS A 141 -2.23 -7.34 8.79
N GLY A 142 -2.39 -6.54 9.85
CA GLY A 142 -1.25 -6.10 10.65
C GLY A 142 -0.58 -7.29 11.36
N VAL A 143 0.73 -7.19 11.58
CA VAL A 143 1.53 -8.25 12.20
C VAL A 143 1.96 -7.87 13.62
N PHE A 144 1.59 -8.71 14.59
CA PHE A 144 1.88 -8.53 16.01
C PHE A 144 2.50 -9.83 16.59
N GLY A 145 3.30 -9.71 17.64
CA GLY A 145 3.84 -10.86 18.37
C GLY A 145 4.85 -11.72 17.61
N THR A 146 5.46 -11.21 16.52
CA THR A 146 6.45 -11.94 15.73
C THR A 146 7.89 -11.55 16.10
N ARG A 147 8.87 -12.38 15.70
CA ARG A 147 10.31 -12.03 15.82
C ARG A 147 10.66 -10.71 15.13
N LEU A 148 9.93 -10.31 14.09
CA LEU A 148 10.13 -9.01 13.45
C LEU A 148 9.76 -7.86 14.42
N ASN A 149 8.71 -8.04 15.23
CA ASN A 149 8.29 -7.02 16.19
C ASN A 149 9.34 -6.79 17.28
N THR A 150 10.07 -7.82 17.71
CA THR A 150 11.10 -7.69 18.78
C THR A 150 12.30 -6.85 18.32
N VAL A 151 12.68 -6.98 17.04
CA VAL A 151 13.82 -6.26 16.45
C VAL A 151 13.40 -5.00 15.68
N TRP A 152 12.10 -4.69 15.63
CA TRP A 152 11.56 -3.62 14.77
C TRP A 152 12.16 -2.24 15.08
N HIS A 153 12.39 -1.96 16.37
CA HIS A 153 12.98 -0.70 16.83
C HIS A 153 14.41 -0.48 16.29
N THR A 154 15.14 -1.55 15.97
CA THR A 154 16.47 -1.50 15.36
C THR A 154 16.42 -1.55 13.84
N VAL A 155 15.54 -2.39 13.28
CA VAL A 155 15.45 -2.65 11.84
C VAL A 155 14.77 -1.50 11.10
N ALA A 156 13.68 -0.94 11.63
CA ALA A 156 12.92 0.10 10.95
C ALA A 156 13.78 1.36 10.65
N PRO A 157 14.60 1.89 11.59
CA PRO A 157 15.48 3.01 11.29
C PRO A 157 16.47 2.75 10.14
N LEU A 158 17.03 1.54 10.06
CA LEU A 158 17.95 1.15 8.98
C LEU A 158 17.23 1.11 7.63
N ILE A 159 16.01 0.57 7.59
CA ILE A 159 15.18 0.59 6.38
C ILE A 159 14.87 2.03 5.97
N LEU A 160 14.52 2.90 6.92
CA LEU A 160 14.27 4.31 6.65
C LEU A 160 15.51 5.03 6.11
N GLN A 161 16.70 4.67 6.58
CA GLN A 161 17.95 5.20 6.06
C GLN A 161 18.17 4.76 4.61
N ALA A 162 17.96 3.49 4.29
CA ALA A 162 18.05 2.98 2.92
C ALA A 162 17.05 3.70 2.00
N ILE A 163 15.78 3.79 2.40
CA ILE A 163 14.74 4.54 1.67
C ILE A 163 15.20 5.98 1.36
N LYS A 164 15.73 6.69 2.36
CA LYS A 164 16.20 8.07 2.19
C LYS A 164 17.41 8.18 1.25
N ALA A 165 18.36 7.24 1.34
CA ALA A 165 19.55 7.20 0.49
C ALA A 165 19.18 7.10 -1.00
N HIS A 166 18.09 6.40 -1.31
CA HIS A 166 17.54 6.27 -2.66
C HIS A 166 16.54 7.37 -3.04
N GLY A 167 16.45 8.45 -2.25
CA GLY A 167 15.57 9.59 -2.53
C GLY A 167 14.07 9.28 -2.41
N LEU A 168 13.70 8.15 -1.82
CA LEU A 168 12.31 7.72 -1.67
C LEU A 168 11.62 8.49 -0.54
N GLN A 169 10.42 8.97 -0.81
CA GLN A 169 9.61 9.65 0.20
C GLN A 169 8.53 8.70 0.70
N TYR A 170 8.75 8.10 1.87
CA TYR A 170 7.77 7.20 2.48
C TYR A 170 6.66 7.98 3.21
N SER A 171 5.50 7.35 3.34
CA SER A 171 4.37 7.79 4.15
C SER A 171 4.08 6.83 5.31
N ALA A 172 4.36 5.53 5.13
CA ALA A 172 4.22 4.52 6.17
C ALA A 172 5.23 3.38 5.97
N LEU A 173 5.67 2.79 7.08
CA LEU A 173 6.50 1.59 7.13
C LEU A 173 5.91 0.66 8.18
N MET A 174 5.39 -0.50 7.77
CA MET A 174 4.65 -1.41 8.65
C MET A 174 4.90 -2.88 8.30
N GLY A 175 4.81 -3.76 9.30
CA GLY A 175 4.75 -5.21 9.06
C GLY A 175 3.32 -5.64 8.72
N TYR A 176 3.16 -6.34 7.60
CA TYR A 176 1.88 -6.88 7.13
C TYR A 176 2.01 -8.37 6.82
N ARG A 177 0.88 -9.06 6.79
CA ARG A 177 0.73 -10.37 6.13
C ARG A 177 -0.60 -10.38 5.41
N PHE A 178 -0.70 -11.14 4.34
CA PHE A 178 -1.94 -11.27 3.58
C PHE A 178 -2.58 -12.60 3.92
N SER A 179 -3.87 -12.58 4.27
CA SER A 179 -4.66 -13.80 4.21
C SER A 179 -5.23 -13.95 2.81
N THR A 180 -5.29 -15.17 2.32
CA THR A 180 -5.90 -15.51 1.03
C THR A 180 -7.06 -16.44 1.31
N LEU A 181 -8.25 -16.08 0.83
CA LEU A 181 -9.40 -16.96 0.80
C LEU A 181 -9.61 -17.41 -0.65
N GLU A 182 -9.38 -18.69 -0.89
CA GLU A 182 -9.66 -19.32 -2.18
C GLU A 182 -11.14 -19.69 -2.28
N ASP A 183 -11.68 -19.64 -3.49
CA ASP A 183 -13.08 -20.00 -3.72
C ASP A 183 -13.32 -21.47 -3.40
N GLY A 184 -14.30 -21.75 -2.54
CA GLY A 184 -14.59 -23.10 -2.05
C GLY A 184 -13.77 -23.53 -0.84
N GLN A 185 -12.88 -22.68 -0.30
CA GLN A 185 -12.26 -22.92 1.00
C GLN A 185 -12.98 -22.13 2.11
N GLU A 186 -13.19 -22.79 3.25
CA GLU A 186 -13.75 -22.15 4.45
C GLU A 186 -12.67 -21.46 5.29
N GLN A 187 -11.41 -21.87 5.13
CA GLN A 187 -10.30 -21.41 5.95
C GLN A 187 -9.36 -20.50 5.17
N GLU A 188 -9.13 -19.31 5.72
CA GLU A 188 -8.11 -18.39 5.21
C GLU A 188 -6.70 -18.96 5.41
N THR A 189 -5.85 -18.82 4.38
CA THR A 189 -4.42 -19.14 4.47
C THR A 189 -3.60 -17.87 4.64
N PHE A 190 -2.71 -17.85 5.64
CA PHE A 190 -1.84 -16.70 5.88
C PHE A 190 -0.52 -16.82 5.12
N GLY A 191 -0.23 -15.82 4.30
CA GLY A 191 1.06 -15.66 3.64
C GLY A 191 2.18 -15.23 4.60
N PRO A 192 3.41 -15.10 4.08
CA PRO A 192 4.55 -14.66 4.87
C PRO A 192 4.36 -13.24 5.41
N VAL A 193 5.08 -12.93 6.49
CA VAL A 193 5.23 -11.56 6.96
C VAL A 193 6.05 -10.76 5.95
N VAL A 194 5.51 -9.65 5.50
CA VAL A 194 6.12 -8.69 4.58
C VAL A 194 6.30 -7.33 5.25
N VAL A 195 7.27 -6.57 4.79
CA VAL A 195 7.40 -5.15 5.12
C VAL A 195 6.65 -4.35 4.06
N TRP A 196 5.56 -3.70 4.46
CA TRP A 196 4.79 -2.81 3.61
C TRP A 196 5.31 -1.38 3.72
N ILE A 197 5.75 -0.82 2.58
CA ILE A 197 6.27 0.54 2.48
C ILE A 197 5.31 1.33 1.59
N ALA A 198 4.58 2.25 2.21
CA ALA A 198 3.79 3.21 1.45
C ALA A 198 4.67 4.41 1.10
N VAL A 199 4.59 4.87 -0.16
CA VAL A 199 5.33 6.04 -0.65
C VAL A 199 4.37 7.19 -0.93
N ARG A 200 4.90 8.42 -0.93
CA ARG A 200 4.11 9.60 -1.25
C ARG A 200 3.69 9.56 -2.74
N PRO A 201 2.39 9.73 -3.05
CA PRO A 201 1.93 9.77 -4.43
C PRO A 201 2.71 10.77 -5.27
N ASN A 202 3.01 10.42 -6.53
CA ASN A 202 3.68 11.28 -7.51
C ASN A 202 5.11 11.75 -7.13
N THR A 203 5.73 11.16 -6.10
CA THR A 203 7.10 11.52 -5.68
C THR A 203 8.13 10.43 -5.96
N THR A 204 7.69 9.24 -6.36
CA THR A 204 8.51 8.03 -6.40
C THR A 204 8.51 7.43 -7.80
N LYS A 205 9.68 6.99 -8.26
CA LYS A 205 9.86 6.25 -9.52
C LYS A 205 10.09 4.77 -9.23
N ALA A 206 9.56 3.89 -10.07
CA ALA A 206 9.71 2.43 -9.89
C ALA A 206 11.18 1.99 -9.84
N GLY A 207 12.06 2.61 -10.62
CA GLY A 207 13.51 2.35 -10.59
C GLY A 207 14.12 2.58 -9.20
N ALA A 208 13.82 3.70 -8.55
CA ALA A 208 14.33 3.97 -7.21
C ALA A 208 13.84 2.96 -6.15
N VAL A 209 12.62 2.43 -6.32
CA VAL A 209 12.10 1.37 -5.43
C VAL A 209 12.83 0.05 -5.66
N ARG A 210 13.06 -0.30 -6.93
CA ARG A 210 13.85 -1.48 -7.31
C ARG A 210 15.26 -1.38 -6.75
N ASP A 211 15.93 -0.24 -6.92
CA ASP A 211 17.33 -0.05 -6.54
C ASP A 211 17.50 0.00 -5.01
N ALA A 212 16.48 0.46 -4.26
CA ALA A 212 16.47 0.41 -2.80
C ALA A 212 16.20 -0.99 -2.22
N THR A 213 15.60 -1.89 -3.01
CA THR A 213 15.15 -3.21 -2.52
C THR A 213 16.30 -4.08 -2.01
N PRO A 214 17.43 -4.24 -2.74
CA PRO A 214 18.56 -5.04 -2.26
C PRO A 214 19.09 -4.62 -0.89
N ASP A 215 19.21 -3.32 -0.63
CA ASP A 215 19.68 -2.79 0.66
C ASP A 215 18.71 -3.15 1.80
N ILE A 216 17.40 -2.97 1.54
CA ILE A 216 16.35 -3.32 2.50
C ILE A 216 16.34 -4.82 2.78
N LEU A 217 16.48 -5.65 1.75
CA LEU A 217 16.57 -7.11 1.91
C LEU A 217 17.85 -7.50 2.65
N GLY A 218 18.97 -6.82 2.43
CA GLY A 218 20.22 -7.02 3.16
C GLY A 218 20.07 -6.78 4.66
N ILE A 219 19.39 -5.69 5.05
CA ILE A 219 19.07 -5.38 6.46
C ILE A 219 18.22 -6.49 7.08
N LEU A 220 17.20 -6.96 6.37
CA LEU A 220 16.31 -8.03 6.85
C LEU A 220 17.01 -9.39 6.93
N ALA A 221 17.89 -9.71 5.98
CA ALA A 221 18.61 -10.98 5.92
C ALA A 221 19.67 -11.10 7.02
N HIS A 222 20.39 -10.02 7.34
CA HIS A 222 21.42 -10.02 8.39
C HIS A 222 20.86 -10.40 9.76
N ARG A 223 19.60 -10.04 10.04
CA ARG A 223 18.93 -10.33 11.32
C ARG A 223 18.18 -11.65 11.36
N ARG A 224 18.14 -12.40 10.25
CA ARG A 224 17.53 -13.74 10.19
C ARG A 224 18.43 -14.84 10.78
N ARG A 225 19.73 -14.55 10.98
CA ARG A 225 20.74 -15.52 11.47
C ARG A 225 21.11 -15.40 12.95
N GLY A 226 20.46 -14.51 13.71
CA GLY A 226 20.59 -14.42 15.17
C GLY A 226 19.26 -14.62 15.85
#